data_AF-A0A349JA87-F1
#
_entry.id   AF-A0A349JA87-F1
#
_cell.length_a   1.000
_cell.length_b   1.000
_cell.length_c   1.000
_cell.angle_alpha   90.00
_cell.angle_beta   90.00
_cell.angle_gamma   90.00
#
_symmetry.space_group_name_H-M   'P 1'
#
loop_
_entity.id
_entity.type
_entity.pdbx_description
1 polymer ?
#
loop_
_entity_poly.entity_id
_entity_poly.type
_entity_poly.pdbx_seq_one_letter_code
_entity_poly.pdbx_strand_id
1 'polypeptide(L)'
;MKHLVLILVLACAACGERAEPPVSVREHVELMNAHAALLAQAGDLSGAIALARRVVMLVEQELGPKDPNLAVACANLAGFLAAAGRGFEADAWARRAEKAGR
;
A
#
# COMPACT_ATOMS: atom_id res chain seq x y z
N MET A 1 22.27 18.62 -9.33
CA MET A 1 21.60 18.47 -8.02
C MET A 1 21.32 17.02 -7.61
N LYS A 2 21.95 16.00 -8.24
CA LYS A 2 21.82 14.57 -7.86
C LYS A 2 22.98 14.06 -6.98
N HIS A 3 24.06 14.84 -6.87
CA HIS A 3 25.26 14.47 -6.10
C HIS A 3 25.22 14.93 -4.63
N LEU A 4 24.29 15.81 -4.26
CA LEU A 4 24.21 16.36 -2.89
C LEU A 4 23.50 15.43 -1.90
N VAL A 5 22.63 14.54 -2.37
CA VAL A 5 21.93 13.57 -1.51
C VAL A 5 22.85 12.43 -1.05
N LEU A 6 23.95 12.17 -1.78
CA LEU A 6 24.88 11.08 -1.46
C LEU A 6 25.81 11.39 -0.28
N ILE A 7 26.02 12.69 0.04
CA ILE A 7 26.96 13.09 1.11
C ILE A 7 26.30 13.00 2.50
N LEU A 8 24.98 13.16 2.59
CA LEU A 8 24.27 13.12 3.88
C LEU A 8 24.12 11.71 4.46
N VAL A 9 24.32 10.66 3.65
CA VAL A 9 24.26 9.26 4.10
C VAL A 9 25.55 8.81 4.82
N LEU A 10 26.67 9.50 4.62
CA LEU A 10 27.97 9.09 5.18
C LEU A 10 28.28 9.64 6.58
N ALA A 11 27.46 10.56 7.11
CA ALA A 11 27.69 11.15 8.45
C ALA A 11 27.10 10.33 9.61
N CYS A 12 26.33 9.27 9.33
CA CYS A 12 25.65 8.47 10.35
C CYS A 12 26.25 7.06 10.53
N ALA A 13 27.57 6.90 10.30
CA ALA A 13 28.26 5.62 10.49
C ALA A 13 28.90 5.44 11.89
N ALA A 14 28.57 6.32 12.85
CA ALA A 14 29.10 6.27 14.22
C ALA A 14 28.06 5.90 15.28
N CYS A 15 26.78 5.78 14.93
CA CYS A 15 25.77 5.18 15.81
C CYS A 15 25.57 3.74 15.38
N GLY A 16 25.74 2.80 16.31
CA GLY A 16 25.43 1.39 16.12
C GLY A 16 23.93 1.16 15.97
N GLU A 17 23.34 1.68 14.90
CA GLU A 17 22.02 1.28 14.45
C GLU A 17 22.18 -0.09 13.81
N ARG A 18 21.59 -1.07 14.47
CA ARG A 18 21.18 -2.31 13.82
C ARG A 18 20.41 -1.86 12.58
N ALA A 19 21.05 -1.87 11.42
CA ALA A 19 20.36 -1.65 10.17
C ALA A 19 19.34 -2.79 10.08
N GLU A 20 18.10 -2.50 10.46
CA GLU A 20 17.02 -3.44 10.19
C GLU A 20 17.10 -3.75 8.70
N PRO A 21 17.10 -5.04 8.31
CA PRO A 21 17.11 -5.37 6.90
C PRO A 21 15.97 -4.59 6.24
N PRO A 22 16.21 -3.98 5.06
CA PRO A 22 15.19 -3.16 4.42
C PRO A 22 13.90 -3.98 4.35
N VAL A 23 12.85 -3.49 5.01
CA VAL A 23 11.55 -4.17 5.07
C VAL A 23 11.17 -4.52 3.65
N SER A 24 10.85 -5.78 3.41
CA SER A 24 10.54 -6.20 2.04
C SER A 24 9.31 -5.43 1.55
N VAL A 25 9.24 -5.15 0.24
CA VAL A 25 8.07 -4.48 -0.34
C VAL A 25 6.77 -5.21 0.03
N ARG A 26 6.83 -6.55 0.16
CA ARG A 26 5.71 -7.39 0.60
C ARG A 26 5.26 -7.06 2.03
N GLU A 27 6.17 -7.07 3.00
CA GLU A 27 5.86 -6.71 4.39
C GLU A 27 5.35 -5.28 4.51
N HIS A 28 5.91 -4.35 3.73
CA HIS A 28 5.45 -2.97 3.69
C HIS A 28 4.01 -2.87 3.19
N VAL A 29 3.66 -3.59 2.11
CA VAL A 29 2.30 -3.68 1.58
C VAL A 29 1.33 -4.26 2.62
N GLU A 30 1.72 -5.32 3.31
CA GLU A 30 0.91 -5.95 4.37
C GLU A 30 0.64 -4.98 5.52
N LEU A 31 1.67 -4.27 5.97
CA LEU A 31 1.54 -3.26 7.02
C LEU A 31 0.61 -2.11 6.61
N MET A 32 0.75 -1.60 5.39
CA MET A 32 -0.13 -0.54 4.87
C MET A 32 -1.59 -0.99 4.75
N ASN A 33 -1.83 -2.24 4.34
CA ASN A 33 -3.17 -2.81 4.30
C ASN A 33 -3.79 -2.89 5.70
N ALA A 34 -3.03 -3.37 6.69
CA ALA A 34 -3.49 -3.42 8.07
C ALA A 34 -3.81 -2.02 8.61
N HIS A 35 -2.97 -1.02 8.32
CA HIS A 35 -3.23 0.35 8.71
C HIS A 35 -4.48 0.93 8.04
N ALA A 36 -4.73 0.64 6.75
CA ALA A 36 -5.94 1.09 6.07
C ALA A 36 -7.20 0.51 6.73
N ALA A 37 -7.16 -0.76 7.15
CA ALA A 37 -8.24 -1.39 7.88
C ALA A 37 -8.47 -0.76 9.27
N LEU A 38 -7.41 -0.35 9.96
CA LEU A 38 -7.53 0.38 11.23
C LEU A 38 -8.15 1.77 11.05
N LEU A 39 -7.76 2.50 10.00
CA LEU A 39 -8.37 3.81 9.67
C LEU A 39 -9.87 3.66 9.41
N ALA A 40 -10.28 2.64 8.66
CA ALA A 40 -11.68 2.35 8.40
C ALA A 40 -12.46 2.03 9.69
N GLN A 41 -11.87 1.23 10.59
CA GLN A 41 -12.47 0.93 11.90
C GLN A 41 -12.58 2.17 12.79
N ALA A 42 -11.64 3.11 12.68
CA ALA A 42 -11.70 4.39 13.37
C ALA A 42 -12.69 5.39 12.73
N GLY A 43 -13.35 5.01 11.63
CA GLY A 43 -14.29 5.85 10.89
C GLY A 43 -13.64 6.77 9.85
N ASP A 44 -12.31 6.80 9.75
CA ASP A 44 -11.59 7.53 8.69
C ASP A 44 -11.54 6.73 7.39
N LEU A 45 -12.71 6.64 6.74
CA LEU A 45 -12.83 5.99 5.43
C LEU A 45 -12.04 6.73 4.34
N SER A 46 -11.87 8.06 4.47
CA SER A 46 -11.10 8.84 3.50
C SER A 46 -9.61 8.47 3.54
N GLY A 47 -9.04 8.38 4.74
CA GLY A 47 -7.67 7.90 4.97
C GLY A 47 -7.49 6.46 4.52
N ALA A 48 -8.43 5.57 4.85
CA ALA A 48 -8.41 4.18 4.41
C ALA A 48 -8.39 4.04 2.87
N ILE A 49 -9.26 4.78 2.17
CA ILE A 49 -9.31 4.78 0.70
C ILE A 49 -8.01 5.33 0.10
N ALA A 50 -7.49 6.43 0.65
CA ALA A 50 -6.24 7.03 0.16
C ALA A 50 -5.06 6.08 0.32
N LEU A 51 -4.98 5.38 1.46
CA LEU A 51 -3.93 4.43 1.73
C LEU A 51 -4.06 3.18 0.85
N ALA A 52 -5.27 2.63 0.71
CA ALA A 52 -5.51 1.47 -0.15
C ALA A 52 -5.16 1.75 -1.63
N ARG A 53 -5.42 2.97 -2.15
CA ARG A 53 -4.98 3.37 -3.50
C ARG A 53 -3.46 3.37 -3.65
N ARG A 54 -2.72 3.80 -2.62
CA ARG A 54 -1.26 3.73 -2.61
C ARG A 54 -0.77 2.28 -2.61
N VAL A 55 -1.42 1.40 -1.86
CA VAL A 55 -1.06 -0.02 -1.83
C VAL A 55 -1.24 -0.65 -3.21
N VAL A 56 -2.37 -0.42 -3.89
CA VAL A 56 -2.58 -0.93 -5.26
C VAL A 56 -1.44 -0.49 -6.19
N MET A 57 -1.09 0.80 -6.15
CA MET A 57 -0.03 1.36 -6.99
C MET A 57 1.34 0.75 -6.67
N LEU A 58 1.67 0.60 -5.38
CA LEU A 58 2.93 0.00 -4.94
C LEU A 58 3.05 -1.46 -5.40
N VAL A 59 1.98 -2.25 -5.20
CA VAL A 59 1.97 -3.65 -5.62
C VAL A 59 2.11 -3.76 -7.14
N GLU A 60 1.39 -2.94 -7.91
CA GLU A 60 1.42 -2.98 -9.37
C GLU A 60 2.79 -2.58 -9.94
N GLN A 61 3.48 -1.62 -9.33
CA GLN A 61 4.79 -1.15 -9.77
C GLN A 61 5.94 -2.06 -9.34
N GLU A 62 5.93 -2.52 -8.08
CA GLU A 62 7.09 -3.16 -7.47
C GLU A 62 7.01 -4.70 -7.45
N LEU A 63 5.80 -5.26 -7.32
CA LEU A 63 5.58 -6.71 -7.28
C LEU A 63 5.02 -7.25 -8.61
N GLY A 64 4.38 -6.36 -9.38
CA GLY A 64 3.87 -6.64 -10.72
C GLY A 64 2.39 -7.04 -10.72
N PRO A 65 1.76 -7.03 -11.92
CA PRO A 65 0.31 -7.18 -12.08
C PRO A 65 -0.23 -8.58 -11.79
N LYS A 66 0.63 -9.58 -11.57
CA LYS A 66 0.27 -10.97 -11.24
C LYS A 66 0.48 -11.31 -9.76
N ASP A 67 0.99 -10.37 -8.95
CA ASP A 67 1.19 -10.65 -7.53
C ASP A 67 -0.18 -10.78 -6.85
N PRO A 68 -0.40 -11.82 -6.02
CA PRO A 68 -1.68 -12.05 -5.34
C PRO A 68 -2.09 -10.88 -4.43
N ASN A 69 -1.14 -10.09 -3.94
CA ASN A 69 -1.42 -8.90 -3.14
C ASN A 69 -2.18 -7.82 -3.94
N LEU A 70 -2.12 -7.85 -5.28
CA LEU A 70 -2.83 -6.86 -6.09
C LEU A 70 -4.34 -7.09 -6.00
N ALA A 71 -4.76 -8.35 -6.04
CA ALA A 71 -6.16 -8.73 -5.86
C ALA A 71 -6.66 -8.33 -4.47
N VAL A 72 -5.86 -8.61 -3.43
CA VAL A 72 -6.17 -8.23 -2.03
C VAL A 72 -6.28 -6.72 -1.88
N ALA A 73 -5.32 -5.95 -2.40
CA ALA A 73 -5.35 -4.48 -2.33
C ALA A 73 -6.55 -3.87 -3.06
N CYS A 74 -6.90 -4.42 -4.23
CA CYS A 74 -8.09 -3.99 -4.98
C CYS A 74 -9.39 -4.32 -4.23
N ALA A 75 -9.48 -5.49 -3.61
CA ALA A 75 -10.64 -5.90 -2.82
C ALA A 75 -10.83 -5.03 -1.57
N ASN A 76 -9.73 -4.72 -0.86
CA ASN A 76 -9.75 -3.81 0.29
C ASN A 76 -10.24 -2.42 -0.12
N LEU A 77 -9.72 -1.87 -1.22
CA LEU A 77 -10.17 -0.59 -1.76
C LEU A 77 -11.67 -0.61 -2.11
N ALA A 78 -12.15 -1.68 -2.73
CA ALA A 78 -13.57 -1.84 -3.01
C ALA A 78 -14.42 -1.83 -1.73
N GLY A 79 -13.99 -2.56 -0.69
CA GLY A 79 -14.65 -2.60 0.61
C GLY A 79 -14.74 -1.22 1.26
N PHE A 80 -13.65 -0.46 1.28
CA PHE A 80 -13.64 0.89 1.86
C PHE A 80 -14.50 1.88 1.05
N LEU A 81 -14.51 1.76 -0.28
CA LEU A 81 -15.38 2.58 -1.14
C LEU A 81 -16.86 2.26 -0.91
N ALA A 82 -17.22 0.99 -0.73
CA ALA A 82 -18.58 0.57 -0.43
C ALA A 82 -19.03 1.14 0.93
N ALA A 83 -18.17 1.03 1.96
CA ALA A 83 -18.42 1.62 3.28
C ALA A 83 -18.60 3.15 3.23
N ALA A 84 -17.92 3.84 2.30
CA ALA A 84 -18.07 5.27 2.07
C ALA A 84 -19.28 5.65 1.18
N GLY A 85 -20.14 4.68 0.82
CA GLY A 85 -21.30 4.91 -0.05
C GLY A 85 -20.96 5.09 -1.54
N ARG A 86 -19.72 4.83 -1.95
CA ARG A 86 -19.23 5.01 -3.33
C ARG A 86 -19.37 3.71 -4.14
N GLY A 87 -20.59 3.17 -4.21
CA GLY A 87 -20.87 1.83 -4.78
C GLY A 87 -20.37 1.62 -6.21
N PHE A 88 -20.57 2.60 -7.10
CA PHE A 88 -20.10 2.49 -8.49
C PHE A 88 -18.58 2.31 -8.61
N GLU A 89 -17.81 3.01 -7.77
CA GLU A 89 -16.36 2.84 -7.75
C GLU A 89 -15.97 1.52 -7.10
N ALA A 90 -16.65 1.13 -6.01
CA ALA A 90 -16.42 -0.16 -5.35
C ALA A 90 -16.56 -1.32 -6.34
N ASP A 91 -17.63 -1.34 -7.13
CA ASP A 91 -17.88 -2.38 -8.14
C ASP A 91 -16.79 -2.44 -9.22
N ALA A 92 -16.28 -1.27 -9.63
CA ALA A 92 -15.17 -1.21 -10.60
C ALA A 92 -13.90 -1.82 -10.04
N TRP A 93 -13.59 -1.56 -8.76
CA TRP A 93 -12.43 -2.12 -8.06
C TRP A 93 -12.59 -3.60 -7.75
N ALA A 94 -13.80 -4.06 -7.40
CA ALA A 94 -14.10 -5.48 -7.20
C ALA A 94 -13.87 -6.29 -8.48
N ARG A 95 -14.35 -5.80 -9.63
CA ARG A 95 -14.08 -6.43 -10.93
C ARG A 95 -12.59 -6.47 -11.28
N ARG A 96 -11.81 -5.47 -10.83
CA ARG A 96 -10.35 -5.48 -11.01
C ARG A 96 -9.68 -6.51 -10.11
N ALA A 97 -10.12 -6.63 -8.85
CA ALA A 97 -9.63 -7.65 -7.93
C ALA A 97 -9.82 -9.06 -8.49
N GLU A 98 -10.99 -9.36 -9.04
CA GLU A 98 -11.26 -10.65 -9.70
C GLU A 98 -10.35 -10.93 -10.89
N LYS A 99 -10.02 -9.90 -11.69
CA LYS A 99 -9.11 -10.03 -12.83
C LYS A 99 -7.65 -10.22 -12.38
N ALA A 100 -7.24 -9.57 -11.30
CA ALA A 100 -5.90 -9.69 -10.75
C ALA A 100 -5.67 -11.03 -10.03
N GLY A 101 -6.74 -11.67 -9.56
CA GLY A 101 -6.69 -12.98 -8.90
C GLY A 101 -6.83 -14.20 -9.83
N ARG A 102 -6.99 -13.99 -11.15
CA ARG A 102 -7.05 -15.05 -12.17
C ARG A 102 -5.70 -15.20 -12.88
#